data_AF-A0A815UM52-F1
#
_entry.id   AF-A0A815UM52-F1
#
_cell.length_a   1.000
_cell.length_b   1.000
_cell.length_c   1.000
_cell.angle_alpha   90.00
_cell.angle_beta   90.00
_cell.angle_gamma   90.00
#
_symmetry.space_group_name_H-M   'P 1'
#
loop_
_entity.id
_entity.type
_entity.pdbx_description
1 polymer ?
#
loop_
_entity_poly.entity_id
_entity_poly.type
_entity_poly.pdbx_seq_one_letter_code
_entity_poly.pdbx_strand_id
1 'polypeptide(L)'
;FDHEQARPDRDNYVRVIWENVQLGQEHNFDKYNSADVDTLNTPYDYGSLLHYPSNYFSVNGGDTLVSLNPGITLGQRDTLSPLDIQAIRTFYGCSASITTTTTPSTTTNTTPSITTNTTPSITTSTTAKVTTTKSHRKG
;
A
#
# COMPACT_ATOMS: atom_id res chain seq x y z
N PHE A 1 15.65 -11.61 -5.66
CA PHE A 1 14.72 -10.61 -5.08
C PHE A 1 13.93 -10.11 -6.23
N ASP A 2 12.68 -10.54 -6.25
CA ASP A 2 11.81 -10.48 -7.40
C ASP A 2 10.53 -9.78 -6.96
N HIS A 3 9.62 -9.49 -7.88
CA HIS A 3 8.39 -8.81 -7.50
C HIS A 3 7.50 -9.71 -6.64
N GLU A 4 6.99 -9.19 -5.53
CA GLU A 4 6.21 -9.98 -4.57
C GLU A 4 4.95 -10.59 -5.23
N GLN A 5 4.29 -9.88 -6.15
CA GLN A 5 3.12 -10.40 -6.88
C GLN A 5 3.43 -11.48 -7.93
N ALA A 6 4.72 -11.75 -8.19
CA ALA A 6 5.20 -12.83 -9.05
C ALA A 6 5.52 -14.11 -8.24
N ARG A 7 5.35 -14.11 -6.91
CA ARG A 7 5.57 -15.31 -6.09
C ARG A 7 4.67 -16.48 -6.54
N PRO A 8 5.13 -17.75 -6.42
CA PRO A 8 4.34 -18.92 -6.80
C PRO A 8 3.00 -19.02 -6.06
N ASP A 9 2.98 -18.57 -4.79
CA ASP A 9 1.84 -18.63 -3.86
C ASP A 9 0.92 -17.40 -3.90
N ARG A 10 1.19 -16.40 -4.76
CA ARG A 10 0.50 -15.10 -4.75
C ARG A 10 -1.02 -15.17 -4.90
N ASP A 11 -1.56 -16.16 -5.61
CA ASP A 11 -3.03 -16.31 -5.83
C ASP A 11 -3.80 -16.62 -4.53
N ASN A 12 -3.11 -16.97 -3.43
CA ASN A 12 -3.71 -17.09 -2.10
C ASN A 12 -3.92 -15.73 -1.41
N TYR A 13 -3.36 -14.65 -1.97
CA TYR A 13 -3.24 -13.33 -1.32
C TYR A 13 -3.78 -12.20 -2.20
N VAL A 14 -3.52 -12.24 -3.51
CA VAL A 14 -3.95 -11.23 -4.49
C VAL A 14 -4.54 -11.90 -5.73
N ARG A 15 -5.48 -11.21 -6.40
CA ARG A 15 -6.05 -11.62 -7.69
C ARG A 15 -5.63 -10.64 -8.77
N VAL A 16 -5.31 -11.15 -9.96
CA VAL A 16 -5.12 -10.32 -11.17
C VAL A 16 -6.48 -10.10 -11.85
N ILE A 17 -6.78 -8.87 -12.22
CA ILE A 17 -7.97 -8.47 -12.98
C ILE A 17 -7.53 -8.30 -14.44
N TRP A 18 -7.45 -9.43 -15.15
CA TRP A 18 -6.90 -9.51 -16.52
C TRP A 18 -7.62 -8.58 -17.52
N GLU A 19 -8.92 -8.34 -17.35
CA GLU A 19 -9.72 -7.42 -18.16
C GLU A 19 -9.26 -5.94 -18.08
N ASN A 20 -8.54 -5.57 -17.02
CA ASN A 20 -7.95 -4.24 -16.86
C ASN A 20 -6.48 -4.18 -17.32
N VAL A 21 -5.84 -5.30 -17.65
CA VAL A 21 -4.43 -5.33 -18.06
C VAL A 21 -4.28 -4.84 -19.51
N GLN A 22 -3.28 -4.00 -19.78
CA GLN A 22 -2.92 -3.58 -21.13
C GLN A 22 -2.50 -4.78 -21.99
N LEU A 23 -3.05 -4.87 -23.20
CA LEU A 23 -2.70 -5.93 -24.16
C LEU A 23 -1.18 -6.00 -24.41
N GLY A 24 -0.59 -7.17 -24.23
CA GLY A 24 0.85 -7.42 -24.33
C GLY A 24 1.63 -7.21 -23.02
N GLN A 25 1.00 -6.74 -21.94
CA GLN A 25 1.62 -6.57 -20.62
C GLN A 25 1.28 -7.69 -19.63
N GLU A 26 0.57 -8.74 -20.07
CA GLU A 26 0.12 -9.86 -19.23
C GLU A 26 1.29 -10.57 -18.55
N HIS A 27 2.43 -10.69 -19.24
CA HIS A 27 3.66 -11.32 -18.75
C HIS A 27 4.25 -10.66 -17.49
N ASN A 28 3.94 -9.39 -17.20
CA ASN A 28 4.36 -8.73 -15.95
C ASN A 28 3.63 -9.26 -14.69
N PHE A 29 2.60 -10.09 -14.90
CA PHE A 29 1.82 -10.76 -13.85
C PHE A 29 2.04 -12.27 -13.82
N ASP A 30 2.99 -12.79 -14.62
CA ASP A 30 3.41 -14.18 -14.57
C ASP A 30 4.00 -14.50 -13.19
N LYS A 31 3.80 -15.74 -12.75
CA LYS A 31 4.38 -16.25 -11.51
C LYS A 31 5.62 -17.06 -11.82
N TYR A 32 6.62 -16.95 -10.97
CA TYR A 32 7.74 -17.90 -10.97
C TYR A 32 7.26 -19.30 -10.57
N ASN A 33 7.96 -20.33 -11.05
CA ASN A 33 7.76 -21.69 -10.56
C ASN A 33 8.36 -21.82 -9.15
N SER A 34 7.77 -22.66 -8.31
CA SER A 34 8.28 -22.94 -6.96
C SER A 34 9.65 -23.64 -6.92
N ALA A 35 10.17 -24.09 -8.07
CA ALA A 35 11.52 -24.63 -8.21
C ALA A 35 12.58 -23.55 -8.52
N ASP A 36 12.15 -22.38 -9.02
CA ASP A 36 13.04 -21.34 -9.55
C ASP A 36 13.26 -20.18 -8.55
N VAL A 37 12.42 -20.07 -7.51
CA VAL A 37 12.50 -19.01 -6.49
C VAL A 37 12.37 -19.56 -5.07
N ASP A 38 13.15 -18.98 -4.16
CA ASP A 38 13.07 -19.22 -2.72
C ASP A 38 12.34 -18.04 -2.05
N THR A 39 11.30 -18.33 -1.25
CA THR A 39 10.59 -17.33 -0.44
C THR A 39 11.34 -16.95 0.83
N LEU A 40 12.50 -17.57 1.10
CA LEU A 40 13.33 -17.36 2.29
C LEU A 40 12.55 -17.56 3.60
N ASN A 41 11.53 -18.43 3.53
CA ASN A 41 10.57 -18.73 4.58
C ASN A 41 9.83 -17.49 5.13
N THR A 42 9.59 -16.47 4.31
CA THR A 42 8.74 -15.31 4.66
C THR A 42 7.28 -15.48 4.17
N PRO A 43 6.29 -15.00 4.95
CA PRO A 43 4.92 -14.91 4.47
C PRO A 43 4.81 -13.87 3.34
N TYR A 44 3.71 -13.92 2.57
CA TYR A 44 3.45 -12.94 1.50
C TYR A 44 3.29 -11.53 2.05
N ASP A 45 4.03 -10.58 1.48
CA ASP A 45 4.13 -9.21 1.99
C ASP A 45 3.48 -8.16 1.08
N TYR A 46 2.21 -7.88 1.34
CA TYR A 46 1.47 -6.77 0.71
C TYR A 46 2.18 -5.41 0.83
N GLY A 47 3.01 -5.23 1.87
CA GLY A 47 3.77 -4.02 2.15
C GLY A 47 5.18 -4.01 1.58
N SER A 48 5.61 -5.05 0.85
CA SER A 48 6.96 -5.11 0.28
C SER A 48 7.19 -3.96 -0.70
N LEU A 49 8.39 -3.37 -0.64
CA LEU A 49 8.82 -2.36 -1.60
C LEU A 49 8.84 -2.90 -3.05
N LEU A 50 8.92 -4.22 -3.21
CA LEU A 50 8.94 -4.92 -4.50
C LEU A 50 7.55 -5.27 -5.05
N HIS A 51 6.49 -5.16 -4.24
CA HIS A 51 5.11 -5.44 -4.64
C HIS A 51 4.57 -4.36 -5.60
N TYR A 52 3.87 -4.73 -6.68
CA TYR A 52 3.26 -3.76 -7.59
C TYR A 52 2.13 -2.94 -6.94
N PRO A 53 1.92 -1.68 -7.37
CA PRO A 53 0.69 -0.93 -7.09
C PRO A 53 -0.52 -1.59 -7.75
N SER A 54 -1.71 -1.36 -7.21
CA SER A 54 -2.93 -2.04 -7.66
C SER A 54 -3.31 -1.81 -9.12
N ASN A 55 -2.93 -0.68 -9.72
CA ASN A 55 -3.29 -0.28 -11.09
C ASN A 55 -2.12 -0.30 -12.09
N TYR A 56 -1.03 -1.01 -11.78
CA TYR A 56 0.12 -1.11 -12.70
C TYR A 56 -0.28 -1.81 -14.01
N PHE A 57 0.27 -1.34 -15.15
CA PHE A 57 -0.12 -1.80 -16.50
C PHE A 57 -1.62 -1.76 -16.79
N SER A 58 -2.38 -0.88 -16.13
CA SER A 58 -3.82 -0.74 -16.34
C SER A 58 -4.16 -0.05 -17.67
N VAL A 59 -5.15 -0.59 -18.40
CA VAL A 59 -5.66 -0.03 -19.66
C VAL A 59 -6.60 1.16 -19.45
N ASN A 60 -7.20 1.27 -18.26
CA ASN A 60 -8.26 2.23 -17.94
C ASN A 60 -8.01 3.00 -16.62
N GLY A 61 -6.88 2.76 -15.95
CA GLY A 61 -6.53 3.33 -14.64
C GLY A 61 -7.14 2.61 -13.43
N GLY A 62 -8.04 1.65 -13.66
CA GLY A 62 -8.58 0.76 -12.63
C GLY A 62 -7.59 -0.33 -12.21
N ASP A 63 -7.89 -1.03 -11.12
CA ASP A 63 -6.98 -2.02 -10.55
C ASP A 63 -6.80 -3.24 -11.47
N THR A 64 -5.54 -3.59 -11.73
CA THR A 64 -5.09 -4.86 -12.34
C THR A 64 -4.74 -5.89 -11.28
N LEU A 65 -4.49 -5.49 -10.03
CA LEU A 65 -4.12 -6.37 -8.93
C LEU A 65 -4.85 -5.96 -7.65
N VAL A 66 -5.59 -6.89 -7.04
CA VAL A 66 -6.43 -6.61 -5.86
C VAL A 66 -6.19 -7.66 -4.76
N SER A 67 -6.00 -7.19 -3.53
CA SER A 67 -5.90 -8.03 -2.33
C SER A 67 -7.19 -8.84 -2.10
N LEU A 68 -7.04 -10.11 -1.72
CA LEU A 68 -8.14 -10.95 -1.23
C LEU A 68 -8.54 -10.57 0.20
N ASN A 69 -7.62 -9.99 0.98
CA ASN A 69 -7.91 -9.36 2.26
C ASN A 69 -8.43 -7.92 2.06
N PRO A 70 -9.64 -7.57 2.53
CA PRO A 70 -10.22 -6.24 2.31
C PRO A 70 -9.47 -5.15 3.08
N GLY A 71 -9.42 -3.95 2.49
CA GLY A 71 -8.80 -2.76 3.11
C GLY A 71 -7.27 -2.69 3.03
N ILE A 72 -6.62 -3.63 2.34
CA ILE A 72 -5.17 -3.61 2.10
C ILE A 72 -4.85 -2.78 0.84
N THR A 73 -4.06 -1.72 1.02
CA THR A 73 -3.46 -0.94 -0.07
C THR A 73 -2.16 -1.58 -0.53
N LEU A 74 -1.91 -1.63 -1.85
CA LEU A 74 -0.77 -2.31 -2.46
C LEU A 74 0.24 -1.32 -3.07
N GLY A 75 1.52 -1.68 -3.05
CA GLY A 75 2.58 -1.00 -3.81
C GLY A 75 3.08 0.33 -3.24
N GLN A 76 3.26 0.41 -1.92
CA GLN A 76 4.01 1.50 -1.28
C GLN A 76 5.44 1.61 -1.84
N ARG A 77 6.02 2.82 -1.83
CA ARG A 77 7.35 3.09 -2.41
C ARG A 77 8.30 3.87 -1.49
N ASP A 78 7.98 3.93 -0.20
CA ASP A 78 8.64 4.82 0.76
C ASP A 78 9.78 4.12 1.52
N THR A 79 9.58 2.87 1.95
CA THR A 79 10.51 2.17 2.84
C THR A 79 10.55 0.66 2.57
N LEU A 80 11.62 -0.01 2.99
CA LEU A 80 11.64 -1.47 3.08
C LEU A 80 10.71 -1.91 4.22
N SER A 81 9.91 -2.95 3.97
CA SER A 81 9.09 -3.55 5.01
C SER A 81 9.94 -4.33 6.03
N PRO A 82 9.38 -4.71 7.20
CA PRO A 82 10.04 -5.65 8.11
C PRO A 82 10.37 -7.01 7.47
N LEU A 83 9.58 -7.46 6.49
CA LEU A 83 9.77 -8.73 5.79
C LEU A 83 10.81 -8.61 4.66
N ASP A 84 10.85 -7.48 3.94
CA ASP A 84 11.96 -7.16 3.02
C ASP A 84 13.30 -7.21 3.77
N ILE A 85 13.37 -6.56 4.94
CA ILE A 85 14.57 -6.53 5.80
C ILE A 85 14.91 -7.93 6.31
N GLN A 86 13.90 -8.75 6.68
CA GLN A 86 14.11 -10.13 7.09
C GLN A 86 14.68 -10.98 5.94
N ALA A 87 14.07 -10.92 4.76
CA ALA A 87 14.50 -11.68 3.58
C ALA A 87 15.93 -11.30 3.17
N ILE A 88 16.28 -10.01 3.16
CA ILE A 88 17.66 -9.53 2.92
C ILE A 88 18.63 -10.12 3.95
N ARG A 89 18.29 -10.09 5.25
CA ARG A 89 19.15 -10.65 6.30
C ARG A 89 19.34 -12.16 6.17
N THR A 90 18.27 -12.91 5.87
CA THR A 90 18.32 -14.35 5.63
C THR A 90 19.22 -14.67 4.44
N PHE A 91 19.00 -14.01 3.30
CA PHE A 91 19.73 -14.25 2.06
C PHE A 91 21.24 -13.99 2.19
N TYR A 92 21.63 -12.88 2.83
CA TYR A 92 23.04 -12.52 3.02
C TYR A 92 23.67 -13.11 4.30
N GLY A 93 22.97 -13.98 5.02
CA GLY A 93 23.48 -14.59 6.25
C GLY A 93 23.81 -13.59 7.36
N CYS A 94 23.12 -12.45 7.39
CA CYS A 94 23.32 -11.43 8.42
C CYS A 94 22.86 -11.95 9.78
N SER A 95 23.82 -12.39 10.59
CA SER A 95 23.59 -12.63 12.01
C SER A 95 23.01 -11.37 12.66
N ALA A 96 22.04 -11.55 13.56
CA ALA A 96 21.46 -10.45 14.29
C ALA A 96 22.50 -9.84 15.24
N SER A 97 23.27 -8.87 14.76
CA SER A 97 23.93 -7.89 15.61
C SER A 97 22.85 -7.19 16.42
N ILE A 98 22.63 -7.68 17.63
CA ILE A 98 21.80 -7.07 18.67
C ILE A 98 22.46 -5.78 19.17
N THR A 99 22.60 -4.82 18.27
CA THR A 99 22.63 -3.41 18.65
C THR A 99 21.22 -3.11 19.12
N THR A 100 20.99 -3.31 20.41
CA THR A 100 19.85 -2.74 21.13
C THR A 100 20.02 -1.23 21.15
N THR A 101 19.81 -0.59 20.00
CA THR A 101 19.51 0.83 19.94
C THR A 101 18.15 0.98 20.60
N THR A 102 18.17 1.16 21.91
CA THR A 102 17.05 1.67 22.70
C THR A 102 16.78 3.09 22.22
N THR A 103 16.07 3.20 21.09
CA THR A 103 15.34 4.41 20.75
C THR A 103 14.45 4.72 21.96
N PRO A 104 14.61 5.86 22.64
CA PRO A 104 13.74 6.17 23.76
C PRO A 104 12.32 6.29 23.22
N SER A 105 11.44 5.37 23.63
CA SER A 105 10.01 5.53 23.43
C SER A 105 9.60 6.79 24.16
N THR A 106 9.32 7.87 23.42
CA THR A 106 8.74 9.09 23.97
C THR A 106 7.33 8.77 24.47
N THR A 107 7.23 8.35 25.73
CA THR A 107 5.96 8.13 26.42
C THR A 107 5.27 9.47 26.66
N THR A 108 4.45 9.90 25.72
CA THR A 108 3.40 10.89 25.99
C THR A 108 2.33 10.22 26.84
N ASN A 109 2.50 10.28 28.17
CA ASN A 109 1.46 9.92 29.12
C ASN A 109 0.28 10.88 29.00
N THR A 110 -0.80 10.45 28.33
CA THR A 110 -2.07 11.18 28.32
C THR A 110 -2.90 10.78 29.54
N THR A 111 -2.84 11.61 30.59
CA THR A 111 -3.71 11.53 31.78
C THR A 111 -5.11 12.10 31.43
N PRO A 112 -6.22 11.63 32.04
CA PRO A 112 -7.55 11.70 31.42
C PRO A 112 -8.19 13.08 31.31
N SER A 113 -9.03 13.22 30.27
CA SER A 113 -9.91 14.35 30.04
C SER A 113 -10.95 14.55 31.15
N ILE A 114 -11.04 15.76 31.69
CA ILE A 114 -12.26 16.31 32.30
C ILE A 114 -12.53 17.68 31.69
N THR A 115 -13.50 17.77 30.79
CA THR A 115 -14.13 19.05 30.44
C THR A 115 -15.63 18.83 30.25
N THR A 116 -16.42 19.69 30.87
CA THR A 116 -17.88 19.56 31.03
C THR A 116 -18.66 19.94 29.77
N ASN A 117 -19.74 19.21 29.49
CA ASN A 117 -20.73 19.57 28.48
C ASN A 117 -21.50 20.85 28.87
N THR A 118 -21.51 21.85 27.99
CA THR A 118 -22.60 22.83 27.93
C THR A 118 -22.89 23.27 26.48
N THR A 119 -24.11 23.03 26.04
CA THR A 119 -24.77 23.49 24.79
C THR A 119 -26.11 24.09 25.29
N PRO A 120 -26.77 25.12 24.67
CA PRO A 120 -26.88 25.32 23.22
C PRO A 120 -27.02 26.78 22.69
N SER A 121 -27.31 26.87 21.37
CA SER A 121 -28.12 27.90 20.67
C SER A 121 -27.43 28.90 19.73
N ILE A 122 -27.39 28.52 18.45
CA ILE A 122 -28.00 29.21 17.28
C ILE A 122 -28.19 30.74 17.35
N THR A 123 -27.67 31.49 16.35
CA THR A 123 -28.38 32.56 15.60
C THR A 123 -27.68 32.85 14.25
N THR A 124 -28.46 33.31 13.27
CA THR A 124 -28.22 33.44 11.81
C THR A 124 -27.58 34.75 11.32
N SER A 125 -26.91 34.74 10.15
CA SER A 125 -26.92 35.88 9.18
C SER A 125 -26.36 35.61 7.75
N THR A 126 -27.26 35.30 6.80
CA THR A 126 -27.57 36.09 5.58
C THR A 126 -26.48 36.64 4.61
N THR A 127 -26.43 36.07 3.38
CA THR A 127 -26.20 36.74 2.04
C THR A 127 -24.78 37.30 1.75
N ALA A 128 -24.12 37.10 0.58
CA ALA A 128 -24.59 37.44 -0.77
C ALA A 128 -23.96 36.64 -1.94
N LYS A 129 -24.52 36.88 -3.13
CA LYS A 129 -24.31 36.19 -4.43
C LYS A 129 -23.45 37.05 -5.36
N VAL A 130 -22.46 36.46 -6.04
CA VAL A 130 -21.87 37.04 -7.27
C VAL A 130 -21.77 35.96 -8.34
N THR A 131 -22.12 36.32 -9.58
CA THR A 131 -22.15 35.44 -10.75
C THR A 131 -21.34 36.08 -11.87
N THR A 132 -20.47 35.31 -12.52
CA THR A 132 -19.96 35.67 -13.86
C THR A 132 -19.65 34.42 -14.69
N THR A 133 -20.29 34.33 -15.85
CA THR A 133 -19.97 33.40 -16.94
C THR A 133 -18.78 33.97 -17.74
N LYS A 134 -17.87 33.22 -18.38
CA LYS A 134 -17.92 32.52 -19.69
C LYS A 134 -16.45 32.12 -20.06
N SER A 135 -16.06 31.35 -21.08
CA SER A 135 -16.73 30.67 -22.21
C SER A 135 -15.88 29.47 -22.68
N HIS A 136 -16.44 28.58 -23.51
CA HIS A 136 -15.69 27.62 -24.34
C HIS A 136 -14.88 28.30 -25.47
N ARG A 137 -13.74 27.72 -25.85
CA ARG A 137 -13.42 27.41 -27.27
C ARG A 137 -12.35 26.30 -27.38
N LYS A 138 -12.60 25.32 -28.25
CA LYS A 138 -11.58 24.39 -28.77
C LYS A 138 -10.75 25.08 -29.86
N GLY A 139 -9.50 24.66 -29.99
CA GLY A 139 -8.65 24.77 -31.18
C GLY A 139 -8.01 23.41 -31.41
#